data_AF-A0A2N3LFV3-F1
#
_entry.id   AF-A0A2N3LFV3-F1
#
_cell.length_a   1.000
_cell.length_b   1.000
_cell.length_c   1.000
_cell.angle_alpha   90.00
_cell.angle_beta   90.00
_cell.angle_gamma   90.00
#
_symmetry.space_group_name_H-M   'P 1'
#
loop_
_entity.id
_entity.type
_entity.pdbx_description
1 polymer ?
#
loop_
_entity_poly.entity_id
_entity_poly.type
_entity_poly.pdbx_seq_one_letter_code
_entity_poly.pdbx_strand_id
1 'polypeptide(L)'
;MKIRVENLREGYILEEDVMGMTNSPIIPKKTIMDKNYINILLAFKVNEVNIENKMADGTILKIESSEKKLPLEVKSEGNPQTFFQEQYNAAVQKYKLDFKNWESGAAINVAKVKEYLYPVLLKVEDDGDRHLLSLHHFSNKEDYIYHHSIAVGVLSGIIAKKMNYSQGEYLQAALAGCLANSGMAKVSPNIIRKETNLISAEMNEVKEHVVQSLKMVQNNPLLKPETKLAIFQHHERLDGSGYPMKLKGDKIYPLSRIIAVADVFHALISDRLYHEKVSVFKAIEILNSDCFGQFDISVINVLLNIISTQLMIGTKVKLSNNEVGEIIFTKRSALTRPLIKLLNRDQIIDLEKVRNISIEEIV
;
A
#
# COMPACT_ATOMS: atom_id res chain seq x y z
N MET A 1 -33.27 -25.03 7.22
CA MET A 1 -33.17 -23.56 7.04
C MET A 1 -31.71 -23.16 6.91
N LYS A 2 -31.30 -22.51 5.81
CA LYS A 2 -29.88 -22.17 5.60
C LYS A 2 -29.51 -20.90 6.36
N ILE A 3 -28.44 -20.94 7.14
CA ILE A 3 -27.94 -19.79 7.90
C ILE A 3 -26.43 -19.68 7.79
N ARG A 4 -25.91 -18.45 7.72
CA ARG A 4 -24.46 -18.20 7.78
C ARG A 4 -23.93 -18.52 9.18
N VAL A 5 -22.74 -19.14 9.25
CA VAL A 5 -22.12 -19.56 10.52
C VAL A 5 -21.91 -18.39 11.48
N GLU A 6 -21.64 -17.20 10.95
CA GLU A 6 -21.54 -15.94 11.72
C GLU A 6 -22.82 -15.55 12.47
N ASN A 7 -23.98 -16.04 12.03
CA ASN A 7 -25.29 -15.78 12.63
C ASN A 7 -25.81 -16.97 13.45
N LEU A 8 -25.03 -18.06 13.58
CA LEU A 8 -25.39 -19.17 14.44
C LEU A 8 -25.36 -18.76 15.90
N ARG A 9 -26.33 -19.23 16.65
CA ARG A 9 -26.44 -19.04 18.10
C ARG A 9 -26.47 -20.40 18.78
N GLU A 10 -26.09 -20.40 20.06
CA GLU A 10 -26.20 -21.59 20.89
C GLU A 10 -27.66 -22.07 20.93
N GLY A 11 -27.87 -23.38 20.85
CA GLY A 11 -29.21 -24.00 20.86
C GLY A 11 -29.84 -24.25 19.49
N TYR A 12 -29.22 -23.83 18.39
CA TYR A 12 -29.63 -24.23 17.04
C TYR A 12 -29.29 -25.68 16.75
N ILE A 13 -30.12 -26.38 15.97
CA ILE A 13 -29.93 -27.81 15.66
C ILE A 13 -29.57 -27.95 14.19
N LEU A 14 -28.47 -28.64 13.88
CA LEU A 14 -28.10 -28.93 12.49
C LEU A 14 -29.11 -29.89 11.85
N GLU A 15 -29.57 -29.54 10.66
CA GLU A 15 -30.50 -30.34 9.86
C GLU A 15 -29.77 -31.45 9.09
N GLU A 16 -28.53 -31.18 8.67
CA GLU A 16 -27.69 -32.05 7.83
C GLU A 16 -26.27 -32.16 8.36
N ASP A 17 -25.55 -33.19 7.90
CA ASP A 17 -24.16 -33.41 8.27
C ASP A 17 -23.27 -32.31 7.66
N VAL A 18 -22.40 -31.72 8.47
CA VAL A 18 -21.38 -30.80 7.96
C VAL A 18 -20.15 -31.61 7.58
N MET A 19 -19.96 -31.81 6.28
CA MET A 19 -18.89 -32.64 5.74
C MET A 19 -17.60 -31.86 5.52
N GLY A 20 -16.47 -32.52 5.79
CA GLY A 20 -15.14 -32.06 5.40
C GLY A 20 -14.61 -32.84 4.20
N MET A 21 -13.29 -32.86 4.00
CA MET A 21 -12.64 -33.64 2.94
C MET A 21 -12.52 -35.14 3.26
N THR A 22 -13.11 -35.61 4.36
CA THR A 22 -13.05 -37.01 4.80
C THR A 22 -14.43 -37.67 4.73
N ASN A 23 -14.48 -39.00 4.77
CA ASN A 23 -15.73 -39.76 4.81
C ASN A 23 -16.46 -39.68 6.17
N SER A 24 -15.93 -38.93 7.14
CA SER A 24 -16.57 -38.65 8.42
C SER A 24 -16.96 -37.16 8.49
N PRO A 25 -18.17 -36.84 9.01
CA PRO A 25 -18.60 -35.46 9.14
C PRO A 25 -17.77 -34.70 10.17
N ILE A 26 -17.51 -33.41 9.92
CA ILE A 26 -16.90 -32.48 10.88
C ILE A 26 -17.86 -32.32 12.07
N ILE A 27 -19.15 -32.15 11.78
CA ILE A 27 -20.22 -32.14 12.78
C ILE A 27 -21.42 -32.93 12.22
N PRO A 28 -21.88 -33.99 12.90
CA PRO A 28 -23.06 -34.74 12.48
C PRO A 28 -24.35 -33.92 12.54
N LYS A 29 -25.33 -34.27 11.72
CA LYS A 29 -26.71 -33.78 11.79
C LYS A 29 -27.32 -34.04 13.15
N LYS A 30 -28.33 -33.25 13.51
CA LYS A 30 -29.00 -33.25 14.82
C LYS A 30 -28.11 -32.82 16.00
N THR A 31 -26.90 -32.31 15.74
CA THR A 31 -26.06 -31.71 16.78
C THR A 31 -26.63 -30.35 17.19
N ILE A 32 -26.69 -30.12 18.50
CA ILE A 32 -27.06 -28.83 19.08
C ILE A 32 -25.80 -27.96 19.10
N MET A 33 -25.87 -26.79 18.45
CA MET A 33 -24.77 -25.86 18.36
C MET A 33 -24.47 -25.24 19.72
N ASP A 34 -23.21 -25.33 20.13
CA ASP A 34 -22.63 -24.57 21.22
C ASP A 34 -21.46 -23.72 20.68
N LYS A 35 -20.86 -22.88 21.52
CA LYS A 35 -19.68 -22.08 21.13
C LYS A 35 -18.54 -22.91 20.55
N ASN A 36 -18.32 -24.13 21.03
CA ASN A 36 -17.21 -24.95 20.55
C ASN A 36 -17.45 -25.43 19.13
N TYR A 37 -18.66 -25.91 18.83
CA TYR A 37 -19.04 -26.30 17.48
C TYR A 37 -19.07 -25.12 16.51
N ILE A 38 -19.52 -23.94 16.93
CA ILE A 38 -19.46 -22.72 16.10
C ILE A 38 -18.00 -22.37 15.78
N ASN A 39 -17.10 -22.44 16.76
CA ASN A 39 -15.67 -22.20 16.55
C ASN A 39 -15.02 -23.24 15.62
N ILE A 40 -15.44 -24.51 15.70
CA ILE A 40 -15.00 -25.56 14.76
C ILE A 40 -15.44 -25.21 13.34
N LEU A 41 -16.69 -24.81 13.13
CA LEU A 41 -17.18 -24.39 11.80
C LEU A 41 -16.37 -23.22 11.24
N LEU A 42 -16.04 -22.23 12.07
CA LEU A 42 -15.21 -21.09 11.68
C LEU A 42 -13.77 -21.51 11.35
N ALA A 43 -13.17 -22.42 12.14
CA ALA A 43 -11.82 -22.92 11.91
C ALA A 43 -11.71 -23.71 10.60
N PHE A 44 -12.75 -24.47 10.25
CA PHE A 44 -12.85 -25.20 8.99
C PHE A 44 -13.38 -24.34 7.82
N LYS A 45 -13.57 -23.03 8.02
CA LYS A 45 -14.07 -22.07 7.01
C LYS A 45 -15.40 -22.49 6.38
N VAL A 46 -16.28 -23.11 7.17
CA VAL A 46 -17.65 -23.41 6.75
C VAL A 46 -18.46 -22.12 6.77
N ASN A 47 -18.97 -21.70 5.62
CA ASN A 47 -19.64 -20.40 5.50
C ASN A 47 -21.12 -20.46 5.92
N GLU A 48 -21.80 -21.56 5.60
CA GLU A 48 -23.25 -21.73 5.81
C GLU A 48 -23.56 -23.15 6.23
N VAL A 49 -24.58 -23.31 7.07
CA VAL A 49 -25.11 -24.61 7.49
C VAL A 49 -26.64 -24.62 7.44
N ASN A 50 -27.23 -25.81 7.28
CA ASN A 50 -28.68 -25.99 7.37
C ASN A 50 -29.06 -26.31 8.82
N ILE A 51 -30.00 -25.55 9.37
CA ILE A 51 -30.55 -25.73 10.72
C ILE A 51 -32.05 -26.04 10.69
N GLU A 52 -32.52 -26.77 11.69
CA GLU A 52 -33.96 -27.03 11.85
C GLU A 52 -34.74 -25.76 12.14
N ASN A 53 -36.04 -25.79 11.82
CA ASN A 53 -36.99 -24.71 12.10
C ASN A 53 -37.41 -24.61 13.58
N LYS A 54 -36.74 -25.37 14.46
CA LYS A 54 -36.95 -25.39 15.90
C LYS A 54 -35.60 -25.42 16.63
N MET A 55 -35.52 -24.70 17.74
CA MET A 55 -34.37 -24.75 18.65
C MET A 55 -34.50 -25.91 19.65
N ALA A 56 -33.41 -26.23 20.33
CA ALA A 56 -33.37 -27.30 21.35
C ALA A 56 -34.31 -27.06 22.55
N ASP A 57 -34.68 -25.80 22.82
CA ASP A 57 -35.63 -25.41 23.88
C ASP A 57 -37.10 -25.43 23.42
N GLY A 58 -37.37 -25.84 22.17
CA GLY A 58 -38.72 -25.92 21.61
C GLY A 58 -39.23 -24.63 20.96
N THR A 59 -38.44 -23.56 20.90
CA THR A 59 -38.82 -22.34 20.18
C THR A 59 -38.83 -22.56 18.66
N ILE A 60 -39.91 -22.15 18.00
CA ILE A 60 -40.07 -22.23 16.54
C ILE A 60 -39.52 -20.94 15.91
N LEU A 61 -38.60 -21.07 14.94
CA LEU A 61 -38.01 -19.96 14.21
C LEU A 61 -39.03 -19.44 13.17
N LYS A 62 -39.68 -18.29 13.44
CA LYS A 62 -40.62 -17.64 12.50
C LYS A 62 -39.89 -16.69 11.55
N ILE A 63 -40.20 -16.79 10.26
CA ILE A 63 -39.76 -15.86 9.22
C ILE A 63 -40.71 -14.65 9.21
N GLU A 64 -40.19 -13.46 9.48
CA GLU A 64 -40.87 -12.21 9.09
C GLU A 64 -40.30 -11.73 7.76
N SER A 65 -41.06 -11.96 6.69
CA SER A 65 -40.97 -11.18 5.47
C SER A 65 -41.60 -9.80 5.73
N SER A 66 -40.78 -8.77 5.93
CA SER A 66 -41.26 -7.39 5.97
C SER A 66 -40.32 -6.45 5.20
N GLU A 67 -40.79 -6.06 4.02
CA GLU A 67 -40.36 -4.87 3.31
C GLU A 67 -40.58 -3.64 4.21
N LYS A 68 -39.51 -3.07 4.77
CA LYS A 68 -39.52 -1.68 5.25
C LYS A 68 -38.15 -1.04 5.01
N LYS A 69 -38.14 -0.08 4.09
CA LYS A 69 -37.02 0.81 3.77
C LYS A 69 -36.63 1.64 5.00
N LEU A 70 -35.39 1.49 5.44
CA LEU A 70 -34.52 2.46 6.13
C LEU A 70 -33.06 2.03 5.87
N PRO A 71 -32.10 2.98 5.85
CA PRO A 71 -31.15 3.15 4.76
C PRO A 71 -30.17 1.99 4.61
N LEU A 72 -29.95 1.63 3.35
CA LEU A 72 -28.98 0.66 2.87
C LEU A 72 -27.58 0.94 3.44
N GLU A 73 -27.21 0.30 4.55
CA GLU A 73 -25.81 -0.05 4.77
C GLU A 73 -25.52 -1.29 3.93
N VAL A 74 -25.02 -1.00 2.73
CA VAL A 74 -24.43 -1.98 1.83
C VAL A 74 -23.24 -2.60 2.57
N LYS A 75 -23.43 -3.76 3.20
CA LYS A 75 -22.30 -4.67 3.44
C LYS A 75 -21.93 -5.22 2.07
N SER A 76 -21.04 -4.50 1.40
CA SER A 76 -20.42 -4.94 0.18
C SER A 76 -19.72 -6.27 0.46
N GLU A 77 -20.11 -7.33 -0.24
CA GLU A 77 -19.11 -8.26 -0.74
C GLU A 77 -18.26 -7.45 -1.75
N GLY A 78 -17.42 -6.57 -1.21
CA GLY A 78 -16.63 -5.63 -1.98
C GLY A 78 -15.51 -6.38 -2.68
N ASN A 79 -15.21 -5.98 -3.92
CA ASN A 79 -13.96 -6.34 -4.56
C ASN A 79 -12.81 -6.11 -3.54
N PRO A 80 -11.89 -7.07 -3.30
CA PRO A 80 -10.77 -6.87 -2.37
C PRO A 80 -10.01 -5.56 -2.61
N GLN A 81 -9.98 -5.10 -3.87
CA GLN A 81 -9.43 -3.81 -4.25
C GLN A 81 -10.23 -2.60 -3.75
N THR A 82 -11.56 -2.66 -3.69
CA THR A 82 -12.39 -1.59 -3.13
C THR A 82 -12.23 -1.52 -1.62
N PHE A 83 -12.12 -2.65 -0.93
CA PHE A 83 -11.86 -2.67 0.52
C PHE A 83 -10.49 -2.07 0.87
N PHE A 84 -9.43 -2.47 0.16
CA PHE A 84 -8.11 -1.86 0.34
C PHE A 84 -8.15 -0.35 0.10
N GLN A 85 -8.80 0.07 -0.99
CA GLN A 85 -8.92 1.48 -1.35
C GLN A 85 -9.66 2.28 -0.27
N GLU A 86 -10.76 1.78 0.28
CA GLU A 86 -11.49 2.41 1.38
C GLU A 86 -10.60 2.58 2.62
N GLN A 87 -9.88 1.53 3.00
CA GLN A 87 -8.98 1.55 4.15
C GLN A 87 -7.82 2.53 3.96
N TYR A 88 -7.19 2.51 2.79
CA TYR A 88 -6.13 3.44 2.41
C TYR A 88 -6.64 4.89 2.41
N ASN A 89 -7.78 5.16 1.78
CA ASN A 89 -8.38 6.49 1.74
C ASN A 89 -8.74 6.99 3.14
N ALA A 90 -9.24 6.11 4.03
CA ALA A 90 -9.51 6.46 5.42
C ALA A 90 -8.23 6.88 6.16
N ALA A 91 -7.11 6.20 5.93
CA ALA A 91 -5.81 6.60 6.49
C ALA A 91 -5.35 7.95 5.94
N VAL A 92 -5.50 8.19 4.63
CA VAL A 92 -5.19 9.48 3.99
C VAL A 92 -6.04 10.61 4.58
N GLN A 93 -7.34 10.41 4.79
CA GLN A 93 -8.20 11.45 5.39
C GLN A 93 -7.81 11.76 6.85
N LYS A 94 -7.43 10.74 7.63
CA LYS A 94 -6.91 10.94 9.00
C LYS A 94 -5.59 11.71 8.98
N TYR A 95 -4.68 11.36 8.08
CA TYR A 95 -3.42 12.10 7.90
C TYR A 95 -3.65 13.55 7.47
N LYS A 96 -4.56 13.78 6.51
CA LYS A 96 -4.96 15.12 6.05
C LYS A 96 -5.50 15.98 7.18
N LEU A 97 -6.33 15.42 8.07
CA LEU A 97 -6.82 16.12 9.25
C LEU A 97 -5.67 16.50 10.20
N ASP A 98 -4.78 15.54 10.48
CA ASP A 98 -3.62 15.81 11.34
C ASP A 98 -2.68 16.85 10.73
N PHE A 99 -2.43 16.79 9.42
CA PHE A 99 -1.61 17.76 8.69
C PHE A 99 -2.15 19.18 8.83
N LYS A 100 -3.47 19.39 8.66
CA LYS A 100 -4.10 20.70 8.88
C LYS A 100 -3.96 21.21 10.31
N ASN A 101 -4.01 20.32 11.29
CA ASN A 101 -3.74 20.69 12.67
C ASN A 101 -2.26 21.09 12.86
N TRP A 102 -1.32 20.42 12.18
CA TRP A 102 0.09 20.77 12.20
C TRP A 102 0.39 22.12 11.54
N GLU A 103 -0.34 22.50 10.49
CA GLU A 103 -0.29 23.85 9.90
C GLU A 103 -0.63 24.90 10.97
N SER A 104 -1.58 24.58 11.85
CA SER A 104 -1.99 25.44 12.97
C SER A 104 -1.09 25.33 14.22
N GLY A 105 0.00 24.55 14.15
CA GLY A 105 0.97 24.43 15.24
C GLY A 105 0.77 23.25 16.20
N ALA A 106 -0.22 22.38 15.96
CA ALA A 106 -0.40 21.19 16.80
C ALA A 106 0.81 20.24 16.74
N ALA A 107 1.11 19.59 17.86
CA ALA A 107 2.17 18.58 17.93
C ALA A 107 1.78 17.29 17.21
N ILE A 108 2.77 16.57 16.67
CA ILE A 108 2.55 15.27 16.02
C ILE A 108 2.26 14.19 17.08
N ASN A 109 1.08 13.59 16.98
CA ASN A 109 0.74 12.39 17.73
C ASN A 109 1.13 11.13 16.93
N VAL A 110 2.35 10.64 17.16
CA VAL A 110 2.88 9.45 16.47
C VAL A 110 2.07 8.19 16.75
N ALA A 111 1.44 8.05 17.93
CA ALA A 111 0.58 6.90 18.22
C ALA A 111 -0.66 6.88 17.31
N LYS A 112 -1.27 8.05 17.10
CA LYS A 112 -2.40 8.22 16.16
C LYS A 112 -1.97 7.93 14.71
N VAL A 113 -0.79 8.41 14.31
CA VAL A 113 -0.23 8.10 12.97
C VAL A 113 -0.06 6.60 12.77
N LYS A 114 0.50 5.92 13.78
CA LYS A 114 0.63 4.46 13.76
C LYS A 114 -0.72 3.76 13.64
N GLU A 115 -1.75 4.25 14.34
CA GLU A 115 -3.09 3.66 14.37
C GLU A 115 -3.74 3.57 12.97
N TYR A 116 -3.58 4.59 12.13
CA TYR A 116 -4.13 4.56 10.77
C TYR A 116 -3.17 4.02 9.71
N LEU A 117 -1.86 4.11 9.92
CA LEU A 117 -0.87 3.57 8.98
C LEU A 117 -0.76 2.05 9.06
N TYR A 118 -0.73 1.51 10.29
CA TYR A 118 -0.45 0.09 10.53
C TYR A 118 -1.48 -0.85 9.87
N PRO A 119 -2.80 -0.58 9.91
CA PRO A 119 -3.77 -1.43 9.21
C PRO A 119 -3.53 -1.49 7.69
N VAL A 120 -3.16 -0.36 7.06
CA VAL A 120 -2.86 -0.31 5.62
C VAL A 120 -1.63 -1.17 5.30
N LEU A 121 -0.59 -1.03 6.12
CA LEU A 121 0.64 -1.82 5.98
C LEU A 121 0.36 -3.32 6.09
N LEU A 122 -0.37 -3.75 7.12
CA LEU A 122 -0.78 -5.15 7.28
C LEU A 122 -1.59 -5.67 6.09
N LYS A 123 -2.52 -4.85 5.59
CA LYS A 123 -3.35 -5.27 4.46
C LYS A 123 -2.51 -5.47 3.18
N VAL A 124 -1.53 -4.62 2.93
CA VAL A 124 -0.59 -4.83 1.82
C VAL A 124 0.21 -6.13 2.00
N GLU A 125 0.65 -6.43 3.23
CA GLU A 125 1.35 -7.68 3.53
C GLU A 125 0.45 -8.91 3.30
N ASP A 126 -0.78 -8.89 3.81
CA ASP A 126 -1.75 -9.99 3.68
C ASP A 126 -2.14 -10.25 2.22
N ASP A 127 -2.19 -9.19 1.40
CA ASP A 127 -2.54 -9.29 -0.02
C ASP A 127 -1.32 -9.55 -0.92
N GLY A 128 -0.16 -9.92 -0.35
CA GLY A 128 1.04 -10.29 -1.11
C GLY A 128 1.63 -9.13 -1.91
N ASP A 129 1.61 -7.92 -1.37
CA ASP A 129 2.13 -6.68 -1.96
C ASP A 129 1.44 -6.23 -3.26
N ARG A 130 0.35 -6.89 -3.68
CA ARG A 130 -0.36 -6.59 -4.94
C ARG A 130 -0.78 -5.13 -5.08
N HIS A 131 -1.08 -4.50 -3.94
CA HIS A 131 -1.58 -3.12 -3.89
C HIS A 131 -0.47 -2.07 -3.92
N LEU A 132 0.79 -2.46 -3.67
CA LEU A 132 1.90 -1.52 -3.46
C LEU A 132 2.15 -0.62 -4.68
N LEU A 133 2.11 -1.21 -5.88
CA LEU A 133 2.31 -0.47 -7.13
C LEU A 133 1.07 0.31 -7.57
N SER A 134 -0.08 0.03 -6.97
CA SER A 134 -1.35 0.70 -7.29
C SER A 134 -1.65 1.92 -6.42
N LEU A 135 -0.83 2.20 -5.38
CA LEU A 135 -1.08 3.30 -4.43
C LEU A 135 -1.24 4.66 -5.12
N HIS A 136 -0.48 4.87 -6.21
CA HIS A 136 -0.52 6.10 -6.99
C HIS A 136 -1.86 6.33 -7.70
N HIS A 137 -2.63 5.27 -8.01
CA HIS A 137 -3.96 5.39 -8.63
C HIS A 137 -4.99 6.05 -7.70
N PHE A 138 -4.74 6.02 -6.39
CA PHE A 138 -5.62 6.65 -5.40
C PHE A 138 -5.30 8.13 -5.19
N SER A 139 -4.13 8.60 -5.66
CA SER A 139 -3.71 9.98 -5.52
C SER A 139 -4.39 10.89 -6.54
N ASN A 140 -4.61 12.15 -6.15
CA ASN A 140 -5.02 13.25 -7.03
C ASN A 140 -4.13 14.47 -6.77
N LYS A 141 -4.21 15.49 -7.62
CA LYS A 141 -3.33 16.67 -7.56
C LYS A 141 -3.57 17.50 -6.31
N GLU A 142 -4.82 17.63 -5.87
CA GLU A 142 -5.22 18.47 -4.74
C GLU A 142 -4.73 17.91 -3.40
N ASP A 143 -4.82 16.59 -3.23
CA ASP A 143 -4.52 15.87 -1.99
C ASP A 143 -3.20 15.07 -2.06
N TYR A 144 -2.39 15.28 -3.10
CA TYR A 144 -1.15 14.54 -3.37
C TYR A 144 -0.26 14.39 -2.14
N ILE A 145 -0.01 15.47 -1.39
CA ILE A 145 0.90 15.44 -0.22
C ILE A 145 0.45 14.42 0.83
N TYR A 146 -0.86 14.28 1.03
CA TYR A 146 -1.42 13.34 2.02
C TYR A 146 -1.32 11.89 1.53
N HIS A 147 -1.66 11.67 0.26
CA HIS A 147 -1.51 10.36 -0.40
C HIS A 147 -0.07 9.90 -0.41
N HIS A 148 0.83 10.80 -0.81
CA HIS A 148 2.26 10.58 -0.87
C HIS A 148 2.82 10.22 0.50
N SER A 149 2.44 10.92 1.56
CA SER A 149 2.93 10.62 2.91
C SER A 149 2.55 9.19 3.35
N ILE A 150 1.27 8.81 3.20
CA ILE A 150 0.85 7.43 3.53
C ILE A 150 1.56 6.41 2.65
N ALA A 151 1.64 6.65 1.34
CA ALA A 151 2.22 5.72 0.39
C ALA A 151 3.73 5.52 0.61
N VAL A 152 4.49 6.59 0.88
CA VAL A 152 5.92 6.52 1.22
C VAL A 152 6.13 5.76 2.52
N GLY A 153 5.24 5.93 3.51
CA GLY A 153 5.25 5.11 4.73
C GLY A 153 5.06 3.62 4.43
N VAL A 154 4.03 3.26 3.66
CA VAL A 154 3.76 1.87 3.27
C VAL A 154 4.92 1.28 2.47
N LEU A 155 5.40 1.97 1.43
CA LEU A 155 6.55 1.58 0.61
C LEU A 155 7.79 1.36 1.48
N SER A 156 8.13 2.31 2.35
CA SER A 156 9.31 2.20 3.21
C SER A 156 9.24 1.00 4.15
N GLY A 157 8.06 0.74 4.73
CA GLY A 157 7.83 -0.44 5.59
C GLY A 157 7.99 -1.76 4.84
N ILE A 158 7.33 -1.91 3.70
CA ILE A 158 7.39 -3.15 2.90
C ILE A 158 8.81 -3.40 2.35
N ILE A 159 9.49 -2.36 1.87
CA ILE A 159 10.86 -2.46 1.39
C ILE A 159 11.80 -2.88 2.53
N ALA A 160 11.72 -2.23 3.70
CA ALA A 160 12.52 -2.61 4.86
C ALA A 160 12.24 -4.07 5.29
N LYS A 161 10.98 -4.50 5.29
CA LYS A 161 10.62 -5.89 5.61
C LYS A 161 11.28 -6.88 4.63
N LYS A 162 11.24 -6.60 3.33
CA LYS A 162 11.88 -7.43 2.29
C LYS A 162 13.42 -7.39 2.33
N MET A 163 13.99 -6.37 2.94
CA MET A 163 15.42 -6.30 3.28
C MET A 163 15.77 -7.03 4.59
N ASN A 164 14.82 -7.76 5.19
CA ASN A 164 14.99 -8.54 6.43
C ASN A 164 15.25 -7.70 7.68
N TYR A 165 14.81 -6.44 7.71
CA TYR A 165 14.77 -5.69 8.96
C TYR A 165 13.78 -6.32 9.94
N SER A 166 14.07 -6.23 11.25
CA SER A 166 13.19 -6.78 12.28
C SER A 166 11.82 -6.09 12.27
N GLN A 167 10.82 -6.72 12.90
CA GLN A 167 9.47 -6.15 12.99
C GLN A 167 9.47 -4.73 13.55
N GLY A 168 10.27 -4.49 14.59
CA GLY A 168 10.40 -3.16 15.17
C GLY A 168 11.04 -2.15 14.22
N GLU A 169 11.97 -2.57 13.36
CA GLU A 169 12.68 -1.67 12.45
C GLU A 169 11.88 -1.34 11.20
N TYR A 170 11.20 -2.29 10.56
CA TYR A 170 10.40 -1.98 9.37
C TYR A 170 9.17 -1.13 9.73
N LEU A 171 8.60 -1.30 10.93
CA LEU A 171 7.56 -0.40 11.44
C LEU A 171 8.08 1.02 11.69
N GLN A 172 9.34 1.15 12.14
CA GLN A 172 9.99 2.45 12.27
C GLN A 172 10.27 3.05 10.89
N ALA A 173 10.68 2.26 9.90
CA ALA A 173 10.81 2.71 8.51
C ALA A 173 9.47 3.22 7.95
N ALA A 174 8.36 2.53 8.24
CA ALA A 174 7.04 2.96 7.83
C ALA A 174 6.62 4.29 8.46
N LEU A 175 6.84 4.45 9.77
CA LEU A 175 6.59 5.72 10.47
C LEU A 175 7.47 6.84 9.94
N ALA A 176 8.76 6.57 9.71
CA ALA A 176 9.69 7.56 9.16
C ALA A 176 9.25 8.02 7.77
N GLY A 177 8.91 7.10 6.86
CA GLY A 177 8.41 7.44 5.54
C GLY A 177 7.10 8.26 5.60
N CYS A 178 6.19 7.90 6.50
CA CYS A 178 4.93 8.63 6.68
C CYS A 178 5.11 10.04 7.24
N LEU A 179 6.15 10.27 8.05
CA LEU A 179 6.40 11.54 8.73
C LEU A 179 7.51 12.39 8.08
N ALA A 180 8.19 11.85 7.07
CA ALA A 180 9.31 12.47 6.37
C ALA A 180 8.98 13.88 5.86
N ASN A 181 7.76 14.04 5.34
CA ASN A 181 7.23 15.27 4.77
C ASN A 181 6.29 16.04 5.73
N SER A 182 6.24 15.72 7.02
CA SER A 182 5.34 16.40 7.98
C SER A 182 5.64 17.90 8.14
N GLY A 183 6.90 18.29 7.96
CA GLY A 183 7.37 19.67 7.95
C GLY A 183 6.87 20.48 6.75
N MET A 184 6.28 19.85 5.72
CA MET A 184 5.58 20.58 4.66
C MET A 184 4.42 21.41 5.22
N ALA A 185 3.87 21.05 6.39
CA ALA A 185 2.88 21.87 7.11
C ALA A 185 3.41 23.23 7.57
N LYS A 186 4.73 23.48 7.46
CA LYS A 186 5.39 24.76 7.77
C LYS A 186 5.76 25.56 6.53
N VAL A 187 5.57 25.01 5.34
CA VAL A 187 5.79 25.69 4.06
C VAL A 187 4.56 26.52 3.73
N SER A 188 4.76 27.71 3.15
CA SER A 188 3.68 28.60 2.74
C SER A 188 2.66 27.88 1.84
N PRO A 189 1.34 27.98 2.12
CA PRO A 189 0.30 27.38 1.26
C PRO A 189 0.35 27.88 -0.19
N ASN A 190 0.81 29.11 -0.42
CA ASN A 190 0.96 29.68 -1.76
C ASN A 190 2.07 28.98 -2.56
N ILE A 191 3.10 28.47 -1.89
CA ILE A 191 4.18 27.69 -2.53
C ILE A 191 3.69 26.28 -2.81
N ILE A 192 3.01 25.65 -1.83
CA ILE A 192 2.48 24.28 -1.95
C ILE A 192 1.48 24.16 -3.11
N ARG A 193 0.60 25.16 -3.27
CA ARG A 193 -0.48 25.15 -4.27
C ARG A 193 -0.14 25.91 -5.55
N LYS A 194 1.10 26.35 -5.71
CA LYS A 194 1.48 27.13 -6.88
C LYS A 194 1.11 26.33 -8.14
N GLU A 195 0.82 27.04 -9.25
CA GLU A 195 0.73 26.51 -10.63
C GLU A 195 1.78 27.10 -11.64
N THR A 196 2.93 27.59 -11.18
CA THR A 196 4.18 27.69 -11.98
C THR A 196 5.45 27.17 -11.26
N ASN A 197 6.56 27.02 -12.00
CA ASN A 197 7.86 26.66 -11.44
C ASN A 197 8.24 27.50 -10.21
N LEU A 198 8.84 26.84 -9.21
CA LEU A 198 9.34 27.50 -8.01
C LEU A 198 10.60 28.31 -8.31
N ILE A 199 10.67 29.53 -7.78
CA ILE A 199 11.92 30.29 -7.78
C ILE A 199 12.87 29.76 -6.70
N SER A 200 14.16 30.10 -6.79
CA SER A 200 15.18 29.60 -5.86
C SER A 200 14.86 29.84 -4.38
N ALA A 201 14.24 30.98 -4.04
CA ALA A 201 13.83 31.29 -2.66
C ALA A 201 12.71 30.35 -2.17
N GLU A 202 11.68 30.13 -2.98
CA GLU A 202 10.58 29.21 -2.66
C GLU A 202 11.10 27.77 -2.58
N MET A 203 12.03 27.39 -3.45
CA MET A 203 12.64 26.05 -3.41
C MET A 203 13.46 25.84 -2.13
N ASN A 204 14.15 26.87 -1.63
CA ASN A 204 14.87 26.79 -0.36
C ASN A 204 13.91 26.66 0.82
N GLU A 205 12.76 27.34 0.79
CA GLU A 205 11.70 27.17 1.80
C GLU A 205 11.15 25.74 1.79
N VAL A 206 10.86 25.17 0.61
CA VAL A 206 10.45 23.77 0.50
C VAL A 206 11.52 22.84 1.09
N LYS A 207 12.81 23.03 0.79
CA LYS A 207 13.89 22.18 1.32
C LYS A 207 13.99 22.20 2.85
N GLU A 208 13.60 23.30 3.50
CA GLU A 208 13.60 23.42 4.95
C GLU A 208 12.57 22.46 5.62
N HIS A 209 11.61 21.91 4.88
CA HIS A 209 10.64 20.96 5.42
C HIS A 209 11.31 19.76 6.10
N VAL A 210 12.49 19.33 5.66
CA VAL A 210 13.22 18.20 6.25
C VAL A 210 13.65 18.51 7.68
N VAL A 211 14.18 19.72 7.88
CA VAL A 211 14.58 20.23 9.19
C VAL A 211 13.33 20.41 10.07
N GLN A 212 12.24 20.94 9.50
CA GLN A 212 10.98 21.13 10.23
C GLN A 212 10.35 19.79 10.64
N SER A 213 10.37 18.78 9.76
CA SER A 213 9.88 17.43 10.06
C SER A 213 10.62 16.83 11.25
N LEU A 214 11.95 16.94 11.28
CA LEU A 214 12.75 16.53 12.44
C LEU A 214 12.35 17.30 13.70
N LYS A 215 12.26 18.63 13.65
CA LYS A 215 11.87 19.47 14.80
C LYS A 215 10.50 19.08 15.37
N MET A 216 9.56 18.71 14.51
CA MET A 216 8.20 18.31 14.90
C MET A 216 8.15 16.95 15.60
N VAL A 217 9.14 16.08 15.37
CA VAL A 217 9.16 14.70 15.92
C VAL A 217 10.29 14.42 16.92
N GLN A 218 11.27 15.32 17.06
CA GLN A 218 12.52 15.07 17.81
C GLN A 218 12.30 14.64 19.27
N ASN A 219 11.26 15.16 19.93
CA ASN A 219 10.96 14.87 21.32
C ASN A 219 9.97 13.69 21.50
N ASN A 220 9.52 13.06 20.40
CA ASN A 220 8.58 11.96 20.50
C ASN A 220 9.30 10.66 20.95
N PRO A 221 8.84 10.01 22.04
CA PRO A 221 9.49 8.81 22.58
C PRO A 221 9.17 7.52 21.79
N LEU A 222 8.14 7.53 20.92
CA LEU A 222 7.77 6.37 20.11
C LEU A 222 8.66 6.19 18.88
N LEU A 223 9.44 7.22 18.54
CA LEU A 223 10.38 7.19 17.43
C LEU A 223 11.79 6.97 17.95
N LYS A 224 12.45 5.94 17.44
CA LYS A 224 13.85 5.69 17.75
C LYS A 224 14.75 6.79 17.16
N PRO A 225 15.97 7.01 17.70
CA PRO A 225 16.91 7.98 17.14
C PRO A 225 17.18 7.78 15.64
N GLU A 226 17.29 6.53 15.22
CA GLU A 226 17.52 6.13 13.83
C GLU A 226 16.37 6.56 12.91
N THR A 227 15.13 6.49 13.41
CA THR A 227 13.91 6.89 12.71
C THR A 227 13.86 8.40 12.50
N LYS A 228 14.26 9.16 13.52
CA LYS A 228 14.36 10.63 13.44
C LYS A 228 15.44 11.04 12.45
N LEU A 229 16.56 10.31 12.43
CA LEU A 229 17.63 10.52 11.46
C LEU A 229 17.15 10.20 10.04
N ALA A 230 16.36 9.14 9.86
CA ALA A 230 15.78 8.76 8.58
C ALA A 230 14.84 9.85 8.01
N ILE A 231 13.99 10.43 8.87
CA ILE A 231 13.16 11.60 8.53
C ILE A 231 14.05 12.78 8.10
N PHE A 232 15.16 13.04 8.79
CA PHE A 232 16.04 14.16 8.49
C PHE A 232 16.92 13.97 7.23
N GLN A 233 17.16 12.74 6.80
CA GLN A 233 18.10 12.45 5.72
C GLN A 233 17.44 11.91 4.44
N HIS A 234 16.11 11.83 4.36
CA HIS A 234 15.43 11.19 3.22
C HIS A 234 15.67 11.89 1.86
N HIS A 235 16.11 13.16 1.88
CA HIS A 235 16.54 13.89 0.68
C HIS A 235 18.05 13.89 0.43
N GLU A 236 18.84 13.19 1.25
CA GLU A 236 20.26 12.94 0.96
C GLU A 236 20.42 11.95 -0.20
N ARG A 237 21.53 12.03 -0.91
CA ARG A 237 21.87 11.16 -2.05
C ARG A 237 23.28 10.63 -1.85
N LEU A 238 23.54 9.38 -2.23
CA LEU A 238 24.82 8.71 -1.96
C LEU A 238 26.03 9.44 -2.57
N ASP A 239 25.84 10.18 -3.65
CA ASP A 239 26.84 11.01 -4.32
C ASP A 239 27.07 12.40 -3.67
N GLY A 240 26.20 12.79 -2.73
CA GLY A 240 26.21 14.09 -2.03
C GLY A 240 25.50 15.22 -2.77
N SER A 241 24.75 14.93 -3.84
CA SER A 241 23.91 15.91 -4.53
C SER A 241 22.65 16.30 -3.74
N GLY A 242 22.30 15.52 -2.72
CA GLY A 242 21.12 15.71 -1.87
C GLY A 242 21.22 16.86 -0.87
N TYR A 243 20.28 16.89 0.06
CA TYR A 243 20.17 17.92 1.11
C TYR A 243 19.53 17.30 2.38
N PRO A 244 19.65 17.93 3.56
CA PRO A 244 20.20 19.26 3.85
C PRO A 244 21.73 19.32 4.03
N MET A 245 22.36 18.21 4.42
CA MET A 245 23.77 18.14 4.84
C MET A 245 24.73 17.72 3.71
N LYS A 246 24.21 17.28 2.55
CA LYS A 246 25.01 16.81 1.39
C LYS A 246 25.91 15.64 1.79
N LEU A 247 25.36 14.70 2.54
CA LEU A 247 26.05 13.51 3.03
C LEU A 247 26.39 12.58 1.86
N LYS A 248 27.41 11.74 2.03
CA LYS A 248 27.85 10.78 1.02
C LYS A 248 27.93 9.38 1.60
N GLY A 249 27.59 8.38 0.78
CA GLY A 249 27.73 6.96 1.08
C GLY A 249 27.25 6.59 2.49
N ASP A 250 28.16 6.06 3.30
CA ASP A 250 27.88 5.50 4.63
C ASP A 250 27.55 6.51 5.72
N LYS A 251 27.61 7.81 5.41
CA LYS A 251 27.07 8.85 6.31
C LYS A 251 25.54 8.95 6.27
N ILE A 252 24.91 8.39 5.23
CA ILE A 252 23.46 8.33 5.10
C ILE A 252 22.98 7.04 5.75
N TYR A 253 22.14 7.18 6.77
CA TYR A 253 21.65 6.07 7.57
C TYR A 253 20.82 5.09 6.71
N PRO A 254 20.91 3.76 6.94
CA PRO A 254 20.26 2.78 6.08
C PRO A 254 18.76 2.98 5.87
N LEU A 255 18.01 3.33 6.93
CA LEU A 255 16.58 3.63 6.80
C LEU A 255 16.32 4.89 5.96
N SER A 256 17.20 5.89 6.00
CA SER A 256 17.10 7.08 5.15
C SER A 256 17.20 6.72 3.67
N ARG A 257 18.06 5.75 3.33
CA ARG A 257 18.23 5.27 1.94
C ARG A 257 16.97 4.58 1.42
N ILE A 258 16.27 3.86 2.28
CA ILE A 258 14.98 3.24 1.95
C ILE A 258 13.94 4.31 1.65
N ILE A 259 13.80 5.29 2.54
CA ILE A 259 12.80 6.36 2.39
C ILE A 259 13.12 7.21 1.15
N ALA A 260 14.39 7.51 0.89
CA ALA A 260 14.81 8.27 -0.28
C ALA A 260 14.35 7.64 -1.61
N VAL A 261 14.45 6.31 -1.72
CA VAL A 261 13.95 5.58 -2.91
C VAL A 261 12.43 5.55 -2.93
N ALA A 262 11.77 5.26 -1.81
CA ALA A 262 10.32 5.22 -1.72
C ALA A 262 9.66 6.57 -2.07
N ASP A 263 10.23 7.66 -1.57
CA ASP A 263 9.84 9.05 -1.82
C ASP A 263 9.89 9.37 -3.32
N VAL A 264 11.05 9.19 -3.94
CA VAL A 264 11.25 9.52 -5.35
C VAL A 264 10.44 8.59 -6.25
N PHE A 265 10.38 7.30 -5.94
CA PHE A 265 9.58 6.35 -6.70
C PHE A 265 8.11 6.75 -6.71
N HIS A 266 7.50 7.00 -5.54
CA HIS A 266 6.09 7.39 -5.47
C HIS A 266 5.85 8.73 -6.19
N ALA A 267 6.77 9.67 -6.07
CA ALA A 267 6.67 10.97 -6.72
C ALA A 267 6.73 10.88 -8.25
N LEU A 268 7.50 9.94 -8.82
CA LEU A 268 7.59 9.69 -10.26
C LEU A 268 6.30 9.10 -10.84
N ILE A 269 5.64 8.19 -10.10
CA ILE A 269 4.46 7.46 -10.57
C ILE A 269 3.13 8.17 -10.26
N SER A 270 3.17 9.32 -9.59
CA SER A 270 1.96 10.04 -9.16
C SER A 270 1.74 11.32 -9.94
N ASP A 271 0.48 11.59 -10.29
CA ASP A 271 0.10 12.89 -10.84
C ASP A 271 0.19 13.96 -9.75
N ARG A 272 0.98 15.00 -10.01
CA ARG A 272 1.14 16.14 -9.10
C ARG A 272 1.14 17.45 -9.89
N LEU A 273 1.10 18.57 -9.17
CA LEU A 273 1.23 19.89 -9.81
C LEU A 273 2.54 19.91 -10.64
N TYR A 274 2.47 20.32 -11.91
CA TYR A 274 3.56 20.42 -12.91
C TYR A 274 4.25 19.16 -13.40
N HIS A 275 3.85 18.00 -12.90
CA HIS A 275 4.54 16.78 -13.25
C HIS A 275 3.51 15.75 -13.66
N GLU A 276 3.57 15.40 -14.93
CA GLU A 276 2.90 14.23 -15.43
C GLU A 276 3.62 13.00 -14.89
N LYS A 277 2.84 12.05 -14.37
CA LYS A 277 3.42 10.78 -13.91
C LYS A 277 4.05 10.01 -15.07
N VAL A 278 5.03 9.19 -14.73
CA VAL A 278 5.53 8.13 -15.61
C VAL A 278 5.00 6.77 -15.15
N SER A 279 5.03 5.78 -16.05
CA SER A 279 4.67 4.42 -15.66
C SER A 279 5.58 3.89 -14.56
N VAL A 280 5.05 2.96 -13.77
CA VAL A 280 5.79 2.25 -12.71
C VAL A 280 7.08 1.61 -13.24
N PHE A 281 7.03 1.07 -14.45
CA PHE A 281 8.18 0.45 -15.12
C PHE A 281 9.22 1.48 -15.53
N LYS A 282 8.77 2.62 -16.06
CA LYS A 282 9.66 3.73 -16.42
C LYS A 282 10.29 4.38 -15.20
N ALA A 283 9.56 4.53 -14.09
CA ALA A 283 10.07 5.08 -12.84
C ALA A 283 11.25 4.26 -12.30
N ILE A 284 11.17 2.93 -12.34
CA ILE A 284 12.30 2.07 -11.95
C ILE A 284 13.49 2.24 -12.87
N GLU A 285 13.27 2.36 -14.18
CA GLU A 285 14.36 2.60 -15.11
C GLU A 285 15.08 3.92 -14.81
N ILE A 286 14.33 5.00 -14.57
CA ILE A 286 14.88 6.29 -14.15
C ILE A 286 15.74 6.12 -12.88
N LEU A 287 15.24 5.40 -11.88
CA LEU A 287 16.00 5.15 -10.65
C LEU A 287 17.30 4.36 -10.91
N ASN A 288 17.27 3.40 -11.83
CA ASN A 288 18.40 2.53 -12.12
C ASN A 288 19.43 3.14 -13.08
N SER A 289 19.00 3.98 -14.05
CA SER A 289 19.87 4.61 -15.05
C SER A 289 20.15 6.07 -14.74
N ASP A 290 19.10 6.90 -14.70
CA ASP A 290 19.23 8.36 -14.71
C ASP A 290 19.67 8.88 -13.33
N CYS A 291 19.37 8.12 -12.29
CA CYS A 291 19.79 8.36 -10.91
C CYS A 291 20.92 7.42 -10.44
N PHE A 292 21.67 6.84 -11.37
CA PHE A 292 22.77 5.93 -11.01
C PHE A 292 23.76 6.61 -10.05
N GLY A 293 24.07 5.94 -8.94
CA GLY A 293 24.95 6.45 -7.88
C GLY A 293 24.30 7.43 -6.89
N GLN A 294 23.05 7.86 -7.10
CA GLN A 294 22.33 8.72 -6.15
C GLN A 294 21.61 7.93 -5.06
N PHE A 295 21.15 6.73 -5.36
CA PHE A 295 20.34 5.88 -4.48
C PHE A 295 20.99 4.52 -4.23
N ASP A 296 20.59 3.88 -3.13
CA ASP A 296 21.10 2.57 -2.75
C ASP A 296 20.51 1.49 -3.67
N ILE A 297 21.40 0.85 -4.44
CA ILE A 297 21.02 -0.18 -5.41
C ILE A 297 20.36 -1.39 -4.75
N SER A 298 20.68 -1.70 -3.48
CA SER A 298 20.03 -2.80 -2.77
C SER A 298 18.53 -2.51 -2.55
N VAL A 299 18.18 -1.25 -2.32
CA VAL A 299 16.80 -0.79 -2.13
C VAL A 299 16.04 -0.81 -3.47
N ILE A 300 16.68 -0.32 -4.55
CA ILE A 300 16.11 -0.36 -5.91
C ILE A 300 15.85 -1.82 -6.34
N ASN A 301 16.78 -2.73 -6.06
CA ASN A 301 16.64 -4.16 -6.37
C ASN A 301 15.45 -4.81 -5.66
N VAL A 302 15.16 -4.40 -4.43
CA VAL A 302 13.95 -4.87 -3.71
C VAL A 302 12.69 -4.40 -4.42
N LEU A 303 12.63 -3.13 -4.82
CA LEU A 303 11.49 -2.61 -5.56
C LEU A 303 11.32 -3.34 -6.91
N LEU A 304 12.41 -3.52 -7.66
CA LEU A 304 12.45 -4.33 -8.90
C LEU A 304 11.88 -5.72 -8.70
N ASN A 305 12.23 -6.40 -7.60
CA ASN A 305 11.70 -7.73 -7.29
C ASN A 305 10.19 -7.71 -7.02
N ILE A 306 9.67 -6.68 -6.34
CA ILE A 306 8.22 -6.51 -6.14
C ILE A 306 7.51 -6.36 -7.49
N ILE A 307 8.06 -5.55 -8.39
CA ILE A 307 7.49 -5.36 -9.73
C ILE A 307 7.50 -6.66 -10.54
N SER A 308 8.61 -7.39 -10.45
CA SER A 308 8.80 -8.64 -11.19
C SER A 308 7.78 -9.69 -10.82
N THR A 309 7.31 -9.72 -9.57
CA THR A 309 6.22 -10.63 -9.17
C THR A 309 4.90 -10.33 -9.86
N GLN A 310 4.69 -9.13 -10.40
CA GLN A 310 3.50 -8.78 -11.17
C GLN A 310 3.68 -9.00 -12.69
N LEU A 311 4.93 -9.14 -13.15
CA LEU A 311 5.30 -9.35 -14.56
C LEU A 311 5.53 -10.84 -14.89
N MET A 312 4.58 -11.69 -14.49
CA MET A 312 4.61 -13.11 -14.80
C MET A 312 4.32 -13.36 -16.29
N ILE A 313 4.77 -14.51 -16.79
CA ILE A 313 4.42 -14.97 -18.13
C ILE A 313 2.89 -15.11 -18.22
N GLY A 314 2.30 -14.61 -19.30
CA GLY A 314 0.85 -14.54 -19.49
C GLY A 314 0.21 -13.22 -19.03
N THR A 315 0.92 -12.38 -18.29
CA THR A 315 0.40 -11.06 -17.90
C THR A 315 0.22 -10.20 -19.15
N LYS A 316 -0.98 -9.63 -19.31
CA LYS A 316 -1.28 -8.67 -20.37
C LYS A 316 -0.82 -7.29 -19.97
N VAL A 317 -0.23 -6.58 -20.92
CA VAL A 317 0.31 -5.25 -20.71
C VAL A 317 -0.01 -4.35 -21.89
N LYS A 318 -0.22 -3.08 -21.60
CA LYS A 318 -0.28 -2.02 -22.61
C LYS A 318 1.06 -1.32 -22.70
N LEU A 319 1.51 -1.09 -23.92
CA LEU A 319 2.77 -0.45 -24.24
C LEU A 319 2.59 1.06 -24.49
N SER A 320 3.69 1.80 -24.47
CA SER A 320 3.72 3.26 -24.65
C SER A 320 3.23 3.73 -26.03
N ASN A 321 3.17 2.82 -27.00
CA ASN A 321 2.58 3.05 -28.33
C ASN A 321 1.09 2.67 -28.41
N ASN A 322 0.42 2.44 -27.27
CA ASN A 322 -0.97 1.99 -27.12
C ASN A 322 -1.27 0.57 -27.62
N GLU A 323 -0.26 -0.21 -28.04
CA GLU A 323 -0.46 -1.62 -28.35
C GLU A 323 -0.61 -2.45 -27.08
N VAL A 324 -1.36 -3.54 -27.18
CA VAL A 324 -1.54 -4.49 -26.08
C VAL A 324 -0.86 -5.80 -26.46
N GLY A 325 -0.11 -6.35 -25.51
CA GLY A 325 0.59 -7.60 -25.67
C GLY A 325 0.60 -8.44 -24.40
N GLU A 326 1.08 -9.67 -24.54
CA GLU A 326 1.23 -10.64 -23.46
C GLU A 326 2.71 -10.90 -23.22
N ILE A 327 3.12 -10.93 -21.95
CA ILE A 327 4.48 -11.28 -21.56
C ILE A 327 4.70 -12.75 -21.85
N ILE A 328 5.62 -13.08 -22.75
CA ILE A 328 5.98 -14.47 -23.07
C ILE A 328 7.28 -14.91 -22.40
N PHE A 329 8.17 -13.98 -22.07
CA PHE A 329 9.44 -14.28 -21.41
C PHE A 329 10.07 -13.04 -20.78
N THR A 330 10.65 -13.20 -19.59
CA THR A 330 11.35 -12.12 -18.87
C THR A 330 12.75 -12.59 -18.49
N LYS A 331 13.79 -11.87 -18.94
CA LYS A 331 15.18 -12.14 -18.53
C LYS A 331 15.41 -11.60 -17.12
N ARG A 332 16.17 -12.35 -16.30
CA ARG A 332 16.56 -11.89 -14.94
C ARG A 332 17.33 -10.57 -14.94
N SER A 333 18.09 -10.28 -16.00
CA SER A 333 18.85 -9.04 -16.16
C SER A 333 18.02 -7.84 -16.63
N ALA A 334 16.78 -8.06 -17.10
CA ALA A 334 15.97 -7.05 -17.78
C ALA A 334 14.49 -7.18 -17.38
N LEU A 335 14.22 -7.09 -16.08
CA LEU A 335 12.91 -7.38 -15.50
C LEU A 335 11.79 -6.43 -15.99
N THR A 336 12.11 -5.17 -16.29
CA THR A 336 11.16 -4.19 -16.85
C THR A 336 11.06 -4.23 -18.38
N ARG A 337 11.87 -5.07 -19.05
CA ARG A 337 11.98 -5.15 -20.52
C ARG A 337 11.80 -6.59 -21.02
N PRO A 338 10.64 -7.22 -20.77
CA PRO A 338 10.35 -8.58 -21.25
C PRO A 338 10.16 -8.67 -22.77
N LEU A 339 10.10 -9.90 -23.27
CA LEU A 339 9.58 -10.21 -24.59
C LEU A 339 8.06 -10.22 -24.53
N ILE A 340 7.45 -9.47 -25.44
CA ILE A 340 6.00 -9.28 -25.55
C ILE A 340 5.51 -9.88 -26.86
N LYS A 341 4.49 -10.72 -26.81
CA LYS A 341 3.70 -11.10 -27.98
C LYS A 341 2.54 -10.12 -28.13
N LEU A 342 2.50 -9.37 -29.21
CA LEU A 342 1.39 -8.46 -29.48
C LEU A 342 0.08 -9.24 -29.72
N LEU A 343 -1.04 -8.71 -29.23
CA LEU A 343 -2.36 -9.34 -29.41
C LEU A 343 -3.02 -8.99 -30.74
N ASN A 344 -2.69 -7.83 -31.30
CA ASN A 344 -3.28 -7.31 -32.54
C ASN A 344 -2.65 -7.92 -33.80
N ARG A 345 -1.41 -8.39 -33.72
CA ARG A 345 -0.59 -8.93 -34.80
C ARG A 345 0.29 -10.01 -34.18
N ASP A 346 0.44 -11.16 -34.83
CA ASP A 346 1.22 -12.30 -34.34
C ASP A 346 2.75 -12.02 -34.41
N GLN A 347 3.18 -10.96 -33.74
CA GLN A 347 4.54 -10.42 -33.73
C GLN A 347 5.07 -10.42 -32.29
N ILE A 348 6.34 -10.78 -32.14
CA ILE A 348 7.06 -10.73 -30.88
C ILE A 348 7.99 -9.52 -30.89
N ILE A 349 7.96 -8.75 -29.81
CA ILE A 349 8.83 -7.59 -29.58
C ILE A 349 9.72 -7.90 -28.37
N ASP A 350 11.02 -7.72 -28.54
CA ASP A 350 11.99 -7.75 -27.44
C ASP A 350 12.21 -6.30 -26.95
N LEU A 351 11.63 -5.95 -25.81
CA LEU A 351 11.70 -4.58 -25.27
C LEU A 351 13.13 -4.17 -24.88
N GLU A 352 14.06 -5.12 -24.71
CA GLU A 352 15.49 -4.81 -24.47
C GLU A 352 16.13 -4.19 -25.72
N LYS A 353 15.71 -4.64 -26.91
CA LYS A 353 16.19 -4.14 -28.21
C LYS A 353 15.47 -2.87 -28.65
N VAL A 354 14.19 -2.73 -28.27
CA VAL A 354 13.33 -1.61 -28.67
C VAL A 354 13.15 -0.63 -27.51
N ARG A 355 14.18 0.19 -27.25
CA ARG A 355 14.25 1.05 -26.05
C ARG A 355 13.22 2.18 -26.02
N ASN A 356 12.69 2.58 -27.17
CA ASN A 356 11.68 3.64 -27.30
C ASN A 356 10.26 3.18 -26.93
N ILE A 357 10.02 1.88 -26.74
CA ILE A 357 8.73 1.34 -26.30
C ILE A 357 8.88 0.81 -24.88
N SER A 358 8.01 1.22 -23.96
CA SER A 358 7.98 0.77 -22.56
C SER A 358 6.62 0.20 -22.19
N ILE A 359 6.57 -0.56 -21.10
CA ILE A 359 5.29 -0.96 -20.50
C ILE A 359 4.69 0.28 -19.81
N GLU A 360 3.42 0.57 -20.07
CA GLU A 360 2.66 1.63 -19.42
C GLU A 360 1.83 1.08 -18.26
N GLU A 361 1.05 0.04 -18.52
CA GLU A 361 0.11 -0.53 -17.54
C GLU A 361 -0.05 -2.04 -17.72
N ILE A 362 -0.42 -2.71 -16.62
CA ILE A 362 -0.89 -4.10 -16.63
C ILE A 362 -2.40 -4.06 -16.90
N VAL A 363 -2.88 -4.92 -17.80
CA VAL A 363 -4.27 -4.95 -18.31
C VAL A 363 -5.06 -6.13 -17.76
#